data_AF-F8P1K5-F1
#
_entry.id   AF-F8P1K5-F1
#
_cell.length_a   1.000
_cell.length_b   1.000
_cell.length_c   1.000
_cell.angle_alpha   90.00
_cell.angle_beta   90.00
_cell.angle_gamma   90.00
#
_symmetry.space_group_name_H-M   'P 1'
#
loop_
_entity.id
_entity.type
_entity.pdbx_description
1 polymer ?
#
loop_
_entity_poly.entity_id
_entity_poly.type
_entity_poly.pdbx_seq_one_letter_code
_entity_poly.pdbx_strand_id
1 'polypeptide(L)'
;MHPETEYYQIGGFRAHSNSWFRFDEKALIRAITSSRSPALRPSNDGIELVLGVLRSGATYVLMSREQMLSFTRLAGLRPSNSSWHSSAFISLSPISFSTAEEFTKKIQSYRQKSNKHREGEIQDNSPANKGYIKAVNLDGGIPRSAFEHQRYAPLYLLSPEVLRLTILKGKLEIHKFGLKETPWATAIRVVSFAFTPWTRDTRPYPIRLKKPQLLDVGWTELDLPIYLSTGRVNDTAHIRVKENRILGNPGSSKGNFQYGDSEMLDDSSIPSRIQKLMSHDEQSRDVPLVILVYNEKMARGVFAHYGIDTAYWESGISELLELDSSKASDIAPAGINATRLTWNLV
;
A
#
# COMPACT_ATOMS: atom_id res chain seq x y z
N MET A 1 18.75 -9.74 -14.02
CA MET A 1 18.83 -10.68 -12.87
C MET A 1 18.67 -9.87 -11.61
N HIS A 2 17.60 -10.09 -10.85
CA HIS A 2 17.35 -9.37 -9.60
C HIS A 2 18.29 -9.88 -8.51
N PRO A 3 18.77 -9.04 -7.58
CA PRO A 3 19.22 -9.55 -6.30
C PRO A 3 17.97 -10.07 -5.57
N GLU A 4 17.84 -11.39 -5.53
CA GLU A 4 16.88 -12.07 -4.66
C GLU A 4 17.08 -11.54 -3.24
N THR A 5 16.12 -10.73 -2.76
CA THR A 5 16.27 -10.09 -1.46
C THR A 5 15.86 -11.09 -0.39
N GLU A 6 16.87 -11.58 0.32
CA GLU A 6 16.71 -12.54 1.40
C GLU A 6 16.39 -11.84 2.72
N TYR A 7 15.48 -12.44 3.48
CA TYR A 7 15.01 -11.94 4.77
C TYR A 7 15.19 -12.94 5.90
N TYR A 8 15.47 -12.42 7.09
CA TYR A 8 15.72 -13.20 8.29
C TYR A 8 14.81 -12.77 9.43
N GLN A 9 13.86 -13.63 9.78
CA GLN A 9 12.96 -13.43 10.92
C GLN A 9 13.71 -13.27 12.26
N ILE A 10 13.37 -12.20 12.98
CA ILE A 10 13.81 -11.86 14.32
C ILE A 10 12.69 -12.17 15.33
N GLY A 11 12.95 -13.10 16.24
CA GLY A 11 12.03 -13.45 17.33
C GLY A 11 10.76 -14.18 16.87
N GLY A 12 10.02 -14.72 17.84
CA GLY A 12 8.78 -15.47 17.62
C GLY A 12 8.96 -16.90 17.11
N PHE A 13 7.89 -17.44 16.52
CA PHE A 13 7.84 -18.83 16.08
C PHE A 13 8.86 -19.14 14.98
N ARG A 14 9.72 -20.15 15.19
CA ARG A 14 10.73 -20.62 14.21
C ARG A 14 11.63 -19.52 13.64
N ALA A 15 11.88 -18.46 14.42
CA ALA A 15 12.75 -17.38 14.02
C ALA A 15 14.18 -17.84 13.72
N HIS A 16 14.81 -17.25 12.70
CA HIS A 16 16.23 -17.47 12.37
C HIS A 16 17.14 -17.06 13.53
N SER A 17 16.74 -16.02 14.26
CA SER A 17 17.46 -15.54 15.46
C SER A 17 17.56 -16.57 16.59
N ASN A 18 16.73 -17.64 16.57
CA ASN A 18 16.84 -18.72 17.56
C ASN A 18 18.16 -19.48 17.42
N SER A 19 18.76 -19.52 16.22
CA SER A 19 20.09 -20.11 16.02
C SER A 19 21.20 -19.30 16.69
N TRP A 20 21.01 -17.99 16.86
CA TRP A 20 21.99 -17.08 17.46
C TRP A 20 21.91 -17.02 18.98
N PHE A 21 20.68 -16.95 19.51
CA PHE A 21 20.45 -16.69 20.92
C PHE A 21 19.76 -17.83 21.67
N ARG A 22 19.55 -18.99 21.04
CA ARG A 22 18.93 -20.19 21.67
C ARG A 22 17.64 -19.85 22.45
N PHE A 23 16.75 -19.06 21.84
CA PHE A 23 15.50 -18.57 22.45
C PHE A 23 15.66 -17.57 23.61
N ASP A 24 16.88 -17.07 23.90
CA ASP A 24 17.10 -15.95 24.81
C ASP A 24 16.71 -14.62 24.14
N GLU A 25 15.43 -14.30 24.26
CA GLU A 25 14.82 -13.08 23.75
C GLU A 25 15.48 -11.82 24.35
N LYS A 26 15.91 -11.86 25.63
CA LYS A 26 16.55 -10.70 26.27
C LYS A 26 17.92 -10.42 25.68
N ALA A 27 18.70 -11.47 25.41
CA ALA A 27 19.98 -11.33 24.75
C ALA A 27 19.82 -10.80 23.31
N LEU A 28 18.86 -11.31 22.55
CA LEU A 28 18.52 -10.82 21.21
C LEU A 28 18.14 -9.33 21.23
N ILE A 29 17.20 -8.95 22.09
CA ILE A 29 16.73 -7.57 22.20
C ILE A 29 17.90 -6.66 22.53
N ARG A 30 18.68 -6.98 23.56
CA ARG A 30 19.86 -6.21 23.95
C ARG A 30 20.89 -6.10 22.84
N ALA A 31 21.15 -7.17 22.08
CA ALA A 31 22.11 -7.14 20.99
C ALA A 31 21.65 -6.21 19.85
N ILE A 32 20.36 -6.24 19.50
CA ILE A 32 19.81 -5.39 18.44
C ILE A 32 19.73 -3.94 18.91
N THR A 33 19.24 -3.67 20.13
CA THR A 33 19.09 -2.31 20.65
C THR A 33 20.42 -1.65 20.95
N SER A 34 21.46 -2.40 21.34
CA SER A 34 22.81 -1.85 21.51
C SER A 34 23.62 -1.73 20.22
N SER A 35 23.16 -2.36 19.12
CA SER A 35 23.85 -2.30 17.84
C SER A 35 23.92 -0.86 17.33
N ARG A 36 25.12 -0.44 16.93
CA ARG A 36 25.39 0.84 16.26
C ARG A 36 25.56 0.67 14.75
N SER A 37 25.14 -0.47 14.20
CA SER A 37 25.23 -0.72 12.76
C SER A 37 24.43 0.34 12.00
N PRO A 38 25.04 1.06 11.03
CA PRO A 38 24.31 1.96 10.15
C PRO A 38 23.18 1.25 9.38
N ALA A 39 23.34 -0.05 9.08
CA ALA A 39 22.33 -0.85 8.40
C ALA A 39 21.05 -1.03 9.25
N LEU A 40 21.17 -1.08 10.58
CA LEU A 40 20.03 -1.13 11.49
C LEU A 40 19.55 0.25 11.94
N ARG A 41 20.38 1.29 11.79
CA ARG A 41 20.13 2.65 12.29
C ARG A 41 20.53 3.72 11.24
N PRO A 42 19.86 3.78 10.09
CA PRO A 42 20.25 4.68 8.99
C PRO A 42 20.15 6.16 9.36
N SER A 43 19.26 6.53 10.29
CA SER A 43 18.98 7.92 10.69
C SER A 43 19.48 8.29 12.10
N ASN A 44 20.26 7.44 12.78
CA ASN A 44 20.64 7.57 14.21
C ASN A 44 19.48 7.62 15.23
N ASP A 45 18.25 7.90 14.80
CA ASP A 45 17.08 8.16 15.65
C ASP A 45 16.28 6.90 16.04
N GLY A 46 16.68 5.72 15.58
CA GLY A 46 15.93 4.50 15.87
C GLY A 46 16.48 3.25 15.19
N ILE A 47 15.82 2.12 15.46
CA ILE A 47 16.07 0.85 14.79
C ILE A 47 15.09 0.73 13.64
N GLU A 48 15.59 0.48 12.43
CA GLU A 48 14.76 0.24 11.25
C GLU A 48 14.90 -1.21 10.77
N LEU A 49 13.77 -1.89 10.62
CA LEU A 49 13.67 -3.28 10.20
C LEU A 49 12.61 -3.41 9.11
N VAL A 50 12.36 -4.65 8.68
CA VAL A 50 11.32 -4.97 7.70
C VAL A 50 10.19 -5.74 8.38
N LEU A 51 8.94 -5.41 8.08
CA LEU A 51 7.74 -6.12 8.51
C LEU A 51 7.20 -6.90 7.33
N GLY A 52 7.38 -8.23 7.33
CA GLY A 52 6.80 -9.10 6.32
C GLY A 52 5.37 -9.49 6.67
N VAL A 53 4.47 -9.42 5.69
CA VAL A 53 3.08 -9.93 5.78
C VAL A 53 2.96 -11.13 4.85
N LEU A 54 2.54 -12.27 5.40
CA LEU A 54 2.23 -13.46 4.60
C LEU A 54 0.84 -13.37 3.99
N ARG A 55 0.58 -14.23 2.99
CA ARG A 55 -0.76 -14.37 2.39
C ARG A 55 -1.85 -14.60 3.44
N SER A 56 -1.57 -15.44 4.44
CA SER A 56 -2.47 -15.73 5.57
C SER A 56 -2.79 -14.51 6.45
N GLY A 57 -1.99 -13.45 6.36
CA GLY A 57 -2.07 -12.24 7.20
C GLY A 57 -1.21 -12.29 8.46
N ALA A 58 -0.50 -13.40 8.69
CA ALA A 58 0.55 -13.47 9.70
C ALA A 58 1.66 -12.46 9.37
N THR A 59 2.26 -11.88 10.40
CA THR A 59 3.34 -10.91 10.25
C THR A 59 4.59 -11.34 10.97
N TYR A 60 5.73 -10.87 10.47
CA TYR A 60 7.04 -11.17 11.04
C TYR A 60 7.94 -9.94 10.96
N VAL A 61 8.74 -9.72 12.00
CA VAL A 61 9.82 -8.73 11.98
C VAL A 61 11.05 -9.38 11.39
N LEU A 62 11.63 -8.76 10.38
CA LEU A 62 12.67 -9.31 9.52
C LEU A 62 13.87 -8.35 9.45
N MET A 63 15.05 -8.91 9.29
CA MET A 63 16.23 -8.20 8.77
C MET A 63 16.39 -8.51 7.28
N SER A 64 16.80 -7.54 6.48
CA SER A 64 17.35 -7.87 5.16
C SER A 64 18.70 -8.60 5.31
N ARG A 65 19.15 -9.25 4.24
CA ARG A 65 20.46 -9.91 4.19
C ARG A 65 21.61 -9.02 4.65
N GLU A 66 21.64 -7.79 4.17
CA GLU A 66 22.69 -6.82 4.52
C GLU A 66 22.66 -6.44 6.00
N GLN A 67 21.46 -6.21 6.54
CA GLN A 67 21.27 -5.95 7.96
C GLN A 67 21.72 -7.14 8.81
N MET A 68 21.34 -8.36 8.42
CA MET A 68 21.71 -9.59 9.11
C MET A 68 23.23 -9.81 9.09
N LEU A 69 23.88 -9.65 7.93
CA LEU A 69 25.33 -9.83 7.80
C LEU A 69 26.09 -8.78 8.62
N SER A 70 25.64 -7.52 8.60
CA SER A 70 26.23 -6.45 9.40
C SER A 70 26.07 -6.72 10.90
N PHE A 71 24.86 -7.10 11.33
CA PHE A 71 24.55 -7.43 12.71
C PHE A 71 25.38 -8.61 13.23
N THR A 72 25.38 -9.72 12.51
CA THR A 72 26.08 -10.94 12.93
C THR A 72 27.59 -10.75 12.99
N ARG A 73 28.18 -10.01 12.04
CA ARG A 73 29.61 -9.64 12.06
C ARG A 73 29.97 -8.84 13.31
N LEU A 74 29.18 -7.82 13.64
CA LEU A 74 29.43 -6.96 14.81
C LEU A 74 29.21 -7.71 16.13
N ALA A 75 28.26 -8.64 16.17
CA ALA A 75 27.95 -9.43 17.35
C ALA A 75 28.84 -10.69 17.50
N GLY A 76 29.75 -10.96 16.55
CA GLY A 76 30.57 -12.18 16.56
C GLY A 76 29.76 -13.48 16.37
N LEU A 77 28.61 -13.38 15.70
CA LEU A 77 27.68 -14.48 15.46
C LEU A 77 27.84 -15.05 14.04
N ARG A 78 27.39 -16.29 13.84
CA ARG A 78 27.30 -16.88 12.50
C ARG A 78 25.93 -16.58 11.88
N PRO A 79 25.88 -16.15 10.61
CA PRO A 79 24.62 -15.97 9.90
C PRO A 79 23.83 -17.28 9.82
N SER A 80 22.50 -17.20 9.79
CA SER A 80 21.67 -18.37 9.55
C SER A 80 21.80 -18.79 8.08
N ASN A 81 21.87 -20.10 7.82
CA ASN A 81 21.94 -20.62 6.45
C ASN A 81 20.58 -20.66 5.75
N SER A 82 19.47 -20.55 6.50
CA SER A 82 18.14 -20.45 5.92
C SER A 82 17.70 -18.99 5.86
N SER A 83 17.07 -18.62 4.76
CA SER A 83 16.51 -17.30 4.52
C SER A 83 15.09 -17.44 3.99
N TRP A 84 14.32 -16.37 4.10
CA TRP A 84 13.06 -16.23 3.39
C TRP A 84 13.28 -15.42 2.14
N HIS A 85 12.63 -15.83 1.07
CA HIS A 85 12.60 -15.08 -0.16
C HIS A 85 11.56 -13.96 -0.09
N SER A 86 11.77 -12.87 -0.83
CA SER A 86 10.80 -11.77 -0.89
C SER A 86 9.42 -12.26 -1.37
N SER A 87 9.40 -13.22 -2.30
CA SER A 87 8.20 -13.85 -2.85
C SER A 87 7.36 -14.64 -1.83
N ALA A 88 7.90 -14.94 -0.65
CA ALA A 88 7.14 -15.56 0.43
C ALA A 88 6.15 -14.58 1.11
N PHE A 89 6.30 -13.28 0.87
CA PHE A 89 5.51 -12.21 1.49
C PHE A 89 4.68 -11.48 0.45
N ILE A 90 3.45 -11.12 0.81
CA ILE A 90 2.58 -10.26 0.01
C ILE A 90 2.85 -8.76 0.27
N SER A 91 3.60 -8.44 1.33
CA SER A 91 4.04 -7.08 1.68
C SER A 91 5.28 -7.12 2.58
N LEU A 92 6.21 -6.17 2.41
CA LEU A 92 7.50 -6.07 3.11
C LEU A 92 7.79 -4.63 3.55
N SER A 93 7.24 -4.17 4.69
CA SER A 93 7.21 -2.72 5.01
C SER A 93 8.33 -2.27 5.92
N PRO A 94 8.85 -1.04 5.79
CA PRO A 94 9.72 -0.49 6.81
C PRO A 94 8.97 -0.41 8.14
N ILE A 95 9.63 -0.87 9.20
CA ILE A 95 9.16 -0.70 10.58
C ILE A 95 10.28 -0.10 11.42
N SER A 96 10.02 1.07 11.99
CA SER A 96 10.96 1.81 12.82
C SER A 96 10.55 1.75 14.29
N PHE A 97 11.55 1.69 15.16
CA PHE A 97 11.40 1.76 16.62
C PHE A 97 12.27 2.89 17.14
N SER A 98 11.64 3.90 17.73
CA SER A 98 12.33 5.06 18.28
C SER A 98 13.07 4.68 19.56
N THR A 99 12.50 3.73 20.32
CA THR A 99 13.06 3.30 21.60
C THR A 99 13.23 1.78 21.70
N ALA A 100 14.09 1.36 22.65
CA ALA A 100 14.29 -0.05 22.94
C ALA A 100 13.02 -0.70 23.51
N GLU A 101 12.19 0.07 24.22
CA GLU A 101 10.93 -0.37 24.81
C GLU A 101 9.89 -0.67 23.75
N GLU A 102 9.77 0.17 22.71
CA GLU A 102 8.90 -0.06 21.57
C GLU A 102 9.27 -1.36 20.84
N PHE A 103 10.57 -1.53 20.56
CA PHE A 103 11.08 -2.75 19.94
C PHE A 103 10.80 -3.98 20.81
N THR A 104 11.10 -3.89 22.11
CA THR A 104 10.85 -4.98 23.09
C THR A 104 9.38 -5.38 23.09
N LYS A 105 8.47 -4.42 23.20
CA LYS A 105 7.02 -4.66 23.19
C LYS A 105 6.57 -5.33 21.89
N LYS A 106 7.13 -4.91 20.75
CA LYS A 106 6.84 -5.53 19.45
C LYS A 106 7.34 -6.98 19.40
N ILE A 107 8.58 -7.26 19.76
CA ILE A 107 9.12 -8.64 19.77
C ILE A 107 8.31 -9.55 20.70
N GLN A 108 7.94 -9.08 21.89
CA GLN A 108 7.11 -9.83 22.84
C GLN A 108 5.73 -10.19 22.27
N SER A 109 5.17 -9.39 21.37
CA SER A 109 3.90 -9.71 20.71
C SER A 109 3.97 -10.94 19.79
N TYR A 110 5.17 -11.31 19.34
CA TYR A 110 5.45 -12.51 18.54
C TYR A 110 5.83 -13.72 19.39
N ARG A 111 5.94 -13.57 20.72
CA ARG A 111 6.28 -14.67 21.61
C ARG A 111 5.18 -15.73 21.59
N GLN A 112 5.58 -16.98 21.35
CA GLN A 112 4.67 -18.10 21.45
C GLN A 112 4.22 -18.31 22.89
N LYS A 113 2.94 -18.60 23.06
CA LYS A 113 2.41 -19.07 24.35
C LYS A 113 2.71 -20.56 24.48
N SER A 114 3.02 -21.02 25.69
CA SER A 114 3.28 -22.44 25.95
C SER A 114 2.08 -23.30 25.50
N ASN A 115 2.25 -24.12 24.47
CA ASN A 115 1.27 -25.13 24.06
C ASN A 115 1.45 -26.37 24.95
N LYS A 116 0.85 -26.39 26.15
CA LYS A 116 1.08 -27.50 27.08
C LYS A 116 0.52 -28.86 26.64
N HIS A 117 -0.37 -28.97 25.64
CA HIS A 117 -1.09 -30.23 25.36
C HIS A 117 -1.59 -30.42 23.92
N ARG A 118 -0.78 -30.23 22.87
CA ARG A 118 -1.20 -30.59 21.51
C ARG A 118 -0.16 -31.45 20.81
N GLU A 119 -0.39 -32.75 20.81
CA GLU A 119 0.21 -33.70 19.85
C GLU A 119 -0.32 -33.33 18.45
N GLY A 120 0.44 -32.54 17.70
CA GLY A 120 0.06 -32.05 16.38
C GLY A 120 1.06 -31.03 15.84
N GLU A 121 0.84 -30.56 14.61
CA GLU A 121 1.68 -29.54 13.98
C GLU A 121 1.78 -28.30 14.89
N ILE A 122 3.02 -27.91 15.22
CA ILE A 122 3.27 -26.74 16.04
C ILE A 122 2.84 -25.50 15.25
N GLN A 123 1.77 -24.85 15.70
CA GLN A 123 1.23 -23.64 15.09
C GLN A 123 1.66 -22.37 15.87
N ASP A 124 1.81 -21.25 15.16
CA ASP A 124 2.21 -19.95 15.72
C ASP A 124 1.09 -19.28 16.56
N ASN A 125 0.89 -19.73 17.78
CA ASN A 125 -0.12 -19.15 18.67
C ASN A 125 0.24 -17.76 19.26
N SER A 126 1.22 -17.05 18.71
CA SER A 126 1.63 -15.75 19.23
C SER A 126 0.48 -14.73 19.21
N PRO A 127 0.43 -13.79 20.16
CA PRO A 127 -0.59 -12.74 20.19
C PRO A 127 -0.77 -12.01 18.85
N ALA A 128 0.32 -11.75 18.13
CA ALA A 128 0.31 -11.06 16.84
C ALA A 128 -0.28 -11.89 15.68
N ASN A 129 -0.14 -13.23 15.72
CA ASN A 129 -0.49 -14.11 14.60
C ASN A 129 -1.63 -15.10 14.88
N LYS A 130 -2.10 -15.23 16.13
CA LYS A 130 -3.13 -16.21 16.54
C LYS A 130 -4.43 -16.16 15.72
N GLY A 131 -4.80 -14.99 15.19
CA GLY A 131 -6.02 -14.78 14.40
C GLY A 131 -5.89 -15.22 12.94
N TYR A 132 -4.68 -15.38 12.43
CA TYR A 132 -4.38 -15.57 11.01
C TYR A 132 -4.08 -17.02 10.64
N ILE A 133 -3.88 -17.88 11.63
CA ILE A 133 -3.52 -19.30 11.42
C ILE A 133 -4.74 -20.18 11.26
N LYS A 134 -5.88 -19.75 11.79
CA LYS A 134 -7.16 -20.45 11.68
C LYS A 134 -7.98 -20.02 10.46
N ALA A 135 -7.48 -19.08 9.67
CA ALA A 135 -8.19 -18.62 8.49
C ALA A 135 -8.19 -19.76 7.47
N VAL A 136 -9.36 -20.39 7.28
CA VAL A 136 -9.60 -21.41 6.24
C VAL A 136 -9.33 -20.83 4.85
N ASN A 137 -9.50 -19.51 4.70
CA ASN A 137 -9.08 -18.76 3.53
C ASN A 137 -7.66 -18.21 3.73
N LEU A 138 -6.74 -18.67 2.88
CA LEU A 138 -5.36 -18.18 2.81
C LEU A 138 -5.25 -16.70 2.43
N ASP A 139 -6.35 -16.03 2.08
CA ASP A 139 -6.40 -14.64 1.64
C ASP A 139 -6.67 -13.62 2.77
N GLY A 140 -6.66 -14.07 4.03
CA GLY A 140 -6.85 -13.20 5.21
C GLY A 140 -5.83 -12.07 5.34
N GLY A 141 -4.68 -12.18 4.66
CA GLY A 141 -3.66 -11.14 4.61
C GLY A 141 -3.89 -10.04 3.59
N ILE A 142 -4.78 -10.21 2.60
CA ILE A 142 -4.98 -9.21 1.54
C ILE A 142 -5.35 -7.83 2.12
N PRO A 143 -6.37 -7.69 3.00
CA PRO A 143 -6.74 -6.39 3.55
C PRO A 143 -5.62 -5.76 4.39
N ARG A 144 -4.86 -6.59 5.11
CA ARG A 144 -3.73 -6.16 5.93
C ARG A 144 -2.56 -5.69 5.07
N SER A 145 -2.26 -6.42 4.00
CA SER A 145 -1.24 -6.04 3.04
C SER A 145 -1.59 -4.73 2.34
N ALA A 146 -2.86 -4.55 1.94
CA ALA A 146 -3.33 -3.30 1.34
C ALA A 146 -3.14 -2.12 2.29
N PHE A 147 -3.45 -2.28 3.59
CA PHE A 147 -3.17 -1.26 4.59
C PHE A 147 -1.67 -0.95 4.72
N GLU A 148 -0.81 -1.96 4.76
CA GLU A 148 0.63 -1.74 4.80
C GLU A 148 1.11 -1.07 3.51
N HIS A 149 0.64 -1.48 2.34
CA HIS A 149 0.92 -0.88 1.04
C HIS A 149 0.57 0.62 1.02
N GLN A 150 -0.54 1.01 1.65
CA GLN A 150 -0.90 2.43 1.81
C GLN A 150 0.15 3.26 2.57
N ARG A 151 0.97 2.64 3.44
CA ARG A 151 2.08 3.34 4.12
C ARG A 151 3.27 3.61 3.20
N TYR A 152 3.45 2.79 2.15
CA TYR A 152 4.51 3.00 1.17
C TYR A 152 4.08 3.94 0.07
N ALA A 153 2.77 4.02 -0.24
CA ALA A 153 2.29 4.95 -1.24
C ALA A 153 2.90 6.34 -1.03
N PRO A 154 2.87 6.95 0.17
CA PRO A 154 3.66 8.16 0.44
C PRO A 154 5.15 7.99 0.16
N LEU A 155 5.85 6.98 0.69
CA LEU A 155 7.30 6.81 0.48
C LEU A 155 7.73 6.70 -0.99
N TYR A 156 6.89 6.10 -1.85
CA TYR A 156 7.10 5.98 -3.29
C TYR A 156 6.68 7.20 -4.09
N LEU A 157 5.53 7.74 -3.73
CA LEU A 157 4.89 8.84 -4.43
C LEU A 157 5.56 10.15 -4.07
N LEU A 158 6.19 10.25 -2.88
CA LEU A 158 6.95 11.40 -2.41
C LEU A 158 8.19 11.63 -3.29
N SER A 159 8.02 12.46 -4.32
CA SER A 159 8.99 13.24 -5.10
C SER A 159 10.30 12.51 -5.43
N PRO A 160 10.69 12.40 -6.71
CA PRO A 160 12.04 12.01 -7.06
C PRO A 160 13.11 12.81 -6.32
N GLU A 161 12.89 14.04 -5.87
CA GLU A 161 13.81 14.76 -4.98
C GLU A 161 13.74 14.36 -3.51
N VAL A 162 12.60 13.94 -2.95
CA VAL A 162 12.57 13.38 -1.59
C VAL A 162 13.12 11.97 -1.62
N LEU A 163 12.73 11.13 -2.59
CA LEU A 163 13.34 9.83 -2.84
C LEU A 163 14.83 9.99 -3.17
N ARG A 164 15.25 10.94 -4.02
CA ARG A 164 16.66 11.22 -4.33
C ARG A 164 17.38 11.89 -3.15
N LEU A 165 16.77 12.74 -2.33
CA LEU A 165 17.43 13.26 -1.12
C LEU A 165 17.52 12.17 -0.06
N THR A 166 16.57 11.24 -0.01
CA THR A 166 16.59 10.11 0.91
C THR A 166 17.56 9.04 0.39
N ILE A 167 17.69 8.81 -0.91
CA ILE A 167 18.66 7.90 -1.55
C ILE A 167 20.06 8.52 -1.59
N LEU A 168 20.22 9.79 -2.01
CA LEU A 168 21.52 10.50 -2.02
C LEU A 168 22.05 10.79 -0.62
N LYS A 169 21.18 10.92 0.40
CA LYS A 169 21.62 10.92 1.81
C LYS A 169 21.75 9.51 2.39
N GLY A 170 21.58 8.45 1.60
CA GLY A 170 21.73 7.05 2.02
C GLY A 170 20.71 6.55 3.05
N LYS A 171 19.55 7.20 3.14
CA LYS A 171 18.51 6.95 4.15
C LYS A 171 17.43 5.94 3.74
N LEU A 172 17.22 5.64 2.45
CA LEU A 172 16.22 4.67 2.01
C LEU A 172 16.71 3.84 0.83
N GLU A 173 16.98 2.57 1.09
CA GLU A 173 17.34 1.58 0.08
C GLU A 173 16.08 0.85 -0.37
N ILE A 174 15.44 1.28 -1.46
CA ILE A 174 14.16 0.70 -1.92
C ILE A 174 14.24 -0.83 -2.16
N HIS A 175 15.40 -1.32 -2.60
CA HIS A 175 15.63 -2.75 -2.82
C HIS A 175 15.55 -3.58 -1.54
N LYS A 176 15.83 -2.98 -0.37
CA LYS A 176 15.70 -3.63 0.94
C LYS A 176 14.27 -4.12 1.20
N PHE A 177 13.28 -3.52 0.57
CA PHE A 177 11.87 -3.83 0.74
C PHE A 177 11.30 -4.67 -0.43
N GLY A 178 12.18 -5.19 -1.31
CA GLY A 178 11.76 -5.98 -2.47
C GLY A 178 11.18 -5.15 -3.61
N LEU A 179 11.46 -3.85 -3.61
CA LEU A 179 10.86 -2.87 -4.52
C LEU A 179 11.76 -2.60 -5.72
N LYS A 180 11.14 -2.34 -6.86
CA LYS A 180 11.82 -1.99 -8.12
C LYS A 180 11.80 -0.48 -8.34
N GLU A 181 12.83 0.01 -9.02
CA GLU A 181 12.78 1.36 -9.60
C GLU A 181 11.72 1.39 -10.68
N THR A 182 10.83 2.37 -10.60
CA THR A 182 9.71 2.51 -11.52
C THR A 182 9.88 3.77 -12.36
N PRO A 183 10.29 3.65 -13.64
CA PRO A 183 10.52 4.81 -14.51
C PRO A 183 9.32 5.74 -14.60
N TRP A 184 8.11 5.17 -14.53
CA TRP A 184 6.85 5.88 -14.60
C TRP A 184 6.59 6.81 -13.39
N ALA A 185 7.26 6.62 -12.25
CA ALA A 185 7.04 7.43 -11.04
C ALA A 185 7.39 8.91 -11.24
N THR A 186 8.19 9.22 -12.27
CA THR A 186 8.57 10.60 -12.62
C THR A 186 7.50 11.39 -13.36
N ALA A 187 6.43 10.74 -13.80
CA ALA A 187 5.35 11.36 -14.56
C ALA A 187 3.95 10.96 -14.07
N ILE A 188 3.85 10.18 -12.99
CA ILE A 188 2.58 9.64 -12.50
C ILE A 188 1.53 10.73 -12.26
N ARG A 189 0.36 10.49 -12.85
CA ARG A 189 -0.81 11.34 -12.73
C ARG A 189 -1.75 10.76 -11.69
N VAL A 190 -2.26 11.62 -10.80
CA VAL A 190 -3.18 11.23 -9.75
C VAL A 190 -4.45 12.05 -9.86
N VAL A 191 -5.59 11.36 -9.83
CA VAL A 191 -6.92 11.97 -9.81
C VAL A 191 -7.64 11.52 -8.55
N SER A 192 -7.91 12.45 -7.64
CA SER A 192 -8.86 12.20 -6.56
C SER A 192 -10.27 12.47 -7.09
N PHE A 193 -11.13 11.45 -7.14
CA PHE A 193 -12.49 11.55 -7.65
C PHE A 193 -13.49 11.26 -6.54
N ALA A 194 -14.41 12.19 -6.33
CA ALA A 194 -15.47 12.11 -5.33
C ALA A 194 -16.83 12.27 -5.99
N PHE A 195 -17.84 11.64 -5.41
CA PHE A 195 -19.21 11.74 -5.88
C PHE A 195 -20.17 11.51 -4.71
N THR A 196 -21.32 12.18 -4.76
CA THR A 196 -22.35 12.03 -3.74
C THR A 196 -23.58 11.35 -4.32
N PRO A 197 -23.81 10.05 -4.04
CA PRO A 197 -25.07 9.42 -4.45
C PRO A 197 -26.24 9.92 -3.59
N TRP A 198 -27.43 9.89 -4.17
CA TRP A 198 -28.65 10.16 -3.42
C TRP A 198 -28.97 8.98 -2.49
N THR A 199 -28.89 9.20 -1.17
CA THR A 199 -29.00 8.11 -0.17
C THR A 199 -30.41 7.59 -0.02
N ARG A 200 -31.43 8.35 -0.43
CA ARG A 200 -32.84 7.93 -0.45
C ARG A 200 -33.23 7.15 -1.70
N ASP A 201 -32.28 6.85 -2.60
CA ASP A 201 -32.53 5.98 -3.73
C ASP A 201 -32.81 4.54 -3.24
N THR A 202 -34.09 4.16 -3.27
CA THR A 202 -34.62 2.87 -2.82
C THR A 202 -34.47 1.76 -3.85
N ARG A 203 -33.96 2.05 -5.05
CA ARG A 203 -33.77 1.03 -6.08
C ARG A 203 -32.79 -0.06 -5.61
N PRO A 204 -32.96 -1.31 -6.05
CA PRO A 204 -32.02 -2.39 -5.73
C PRO A 204 -30.56 -2.02 -6.04
N TYR A 205 -29.63 -2.44 -5.18
CA TYR A 205 -28.21 -2.09 -5.32
C TYR A 205 -27.60 -2.38 -6.71
N PRO A 206 -27.90 -3.50 -7.39
CA PRO A 206 -27.40 -3.74 -8.76
C PRO A 206 -27.88 -2.71 -9.78
N ILE A 207 -29.10 -2.16 -9.61
CA ILE A 207 -29.63 -1.10 -10.47
C ILE A 207 -28.92 0.21 -10.18
N ARG A 208 -28.68 0.53 -8.90
CA ARG A 208 -27.95 1.73 -8.48
C ARG A 208 -26.51 1.74 -8.98
N LEU A 209 -25.85 0.59 -9.06
CA LEU A 209 -24.52 0.47 -9.66
C LEU A 209 -24.51 0.75 -11.17
N LYS A 210 -25.54 0.32 -11.90
CA LYS A 210 -25.62 0.53 -13.36
C LYS A 210 -26.06 1.94 -13.75
N LYS A 211 -26.91 2.56 -12.93
CA LYS A 211 -27.48 3.89 -13.18
C LYS A 211 -27.59 4.66 -11.87
N PRO A 212 -26.45 5.12 -11.30
CA PRO A 212 -26.42 5.84 -10.05
C PRO A 212 -27.19 7.17 -10.17
N GLN A 213 -27.88 7.56 -9.10
CA GLN A 213 -28.46 8.90 -8.99
C GLN A 213 -27.50 9.77 -8.20
N LEU A 214 -26.76 10.63 -8.89
CA LEU A 214 -25.72 11.48 -8.31
C LEU A 214 -26.25 12.89 -8.03
N LEU A 215 -25.92 13.43 -6.87
CA LEU A 215 -26.22 14.82 -6.51
C LEU A 215 -25.14 15.75 -7.08
N ASP A 216 -23.89 15.32 -6.96
CA ASP A 216 -22.70 16.02 -7.41
C ASP A 216 -21.56 15.04 -7.66
N VAL A 217 -20.59 15.53 -8.43
CA VAL A 217 -19.28 14.91 -8.67
C VAL A 217 -18.21 15.98 -8.51
N GLY A 218 -17.02 15.57 -8.10
CA GLY A 218 -15.87 16.46 -8.03
C GLY A 218 -14.58 15.71 -8.23
N TRP A 219 -13.55 16.43 -8.66
CA TRP A 219 -12.22 15.88 -8.75
C TRP A 219 -11.14 16.89 -8.45
N THR A 220 -9.95 16.37 -8.19
CA THR A 220 -8.71 17.13 -8.25
C THR A 220 -7.68 16.28 -8.96
N GLU A 221 -7.08 16.86 -9.99
CA GLU A 221 -6.03 16.27 -10.81
C GLU A 221 -4.69 16.89 -10.46
N LEU A 222 -3.65 16.06 -10.38
CA LEU A 222 -2.28 16.53 -10.21
C LEU A 222 -1.27 15.61 -10.88
N ASP A 223 -0.18 16.20 -11.33
CA ASP A 223 1.08 15.49 -11.58
C ASP A 223 1.83 15.39 -10.26
N LEU A 224 2.04 14.17 -9.79
CA LEU A 224 2.48 13.95 -8.43
C LEU A 224 3.87 14.52 -8.11
N PRO A 225 4.89 14.40 -9.01
CA PRO A 225 6.17 15.05 -8.76
C PRO A 225 6.08 16.58 -8.68
N ILE A 226 5.21 17.19 -9.48
CA ILE A 226 4.98 18.64 -9.49
C ILE A 226 4.25 19.07 -8.23
N TYR A 227 3.19 18.37 -7.84
CA TYR A 227 2.45 18.65 -6.61
C TYR A 227 3.34 18.59 -5.38
N LEU A 228 4.26 17.63 -5.32
CA LEU A 228 5.10 17.48 -4.13
C LEU A 228 6.24 18.48 -4.03
N SER A 229 6.71 18.99 -5.16
CA SER A 229 7.72 20.04 -5.19
C SER A 229 7.10 21.44 -5.01
N THR A 230 5.88 21.66 -5.49
CA THR A 230 5.29 23.01 -5.58
C THR A 230 3.95 23.20 -4.87
N GLY A 231 3.30 22.12 -4.44
CA GLY A 231 1.92 22.12 -3.94
C GLY A 231 0.85 22.34 -5.00
N ARG A 232 1.22 22.40 -6.29
CA ARG A 232 0.30 22.76 -7.38
C ARG A 232 -0.52 21.57 -7.86
N VAL A 233 -1.79 21.85 -8.14
CA VAL A 233 -2.73 20.93 -8.80
C VAL A 233 -2.97 21.40 -10.24
N ASN A 234 -3.31 20.47 -11.13
CA ASN A 234 -3.54 20.74 -12.55
C ASN A 234 -4.96 21.25 -12.80
N ASP A 235 -5.94 20.56 -12.20
CA ASP A 235 -7.36 20.88 -12.36
C ASP A 235 -8.11 20.51 -11.07
N THR A 236 -9.12 21.30 -10.72
CA THR A 236 -10.02 21.01 -9.61
C THR A 236 -11.41 21.48 -9.97
N ALA A 237 -12.39 20.61 -9.81
CA ALA A 237 -13.76 20.91 -10.20
C ALA A 237 -14.75 20.28 -9.23
N HIS A 238 -15.88 20.96 -9.07
CA HIS A 238 -17.06 20.45 -8.38
C HIS A 238 -18.29 20.79 -9.21
N ILE A 239 -19.00 19.75 -9.65
CA ILE A 239 -20.16 19.85 -10.52
C ILE A 239 -21.39 19.31 -9.80
N ARG A 240 -22.43 20.14 -9.70
CA ARG A 240 -23.76 19.75 -9.23
C ARG A 240 -24.62 19.32 -10.40
N VAL A 241 -25.27 18.17 -10.28
CA VAL A 241 -26.17 17.63 -11.30
C VAL A 241 -27.48 18.45 -11.29
N LYS A 242 -27.73 19.18 -12.37
CA LYS A 242 -28.83 20.15 -12.46
C LYS A 242 -30.21 19.49 -12.29
N GLU A 243 -30.40 18.31 -12.88
CA GLU A 243 -31.62 17.51 -12.80
C GLU A 243 -31.94 17.11 -11.36
N ASN A 244 -30.90 16.92 -10.55
CA ASN A 244 -30.98 16.48 -9.16
C ASN A 244 -30.86 17.64 -8.16
N ARG A 245 -30.93 18.91 -8.61
CA ARG A 245 -30.71 20.09 -7.74
C ARG A 245 -31.64 20.18 -6.54
N ILE A 246 -32.87 19.65 -6.67
CA ILE A 246 -33.89 19.61 -5.62
C ILE A 246 -33.70 18.44 -4.65
N LEU A 247 -32.88 17.45 -5.03
CA LEU A 247 -32.56 16.33 -4.17
C LEU A 247 -31.52 16.74 -3.13
N GLY A 248 -31.52 15.99 -2.03
CA GLY A 248 -30.60 16.18 -0.91
C GLY A 248 -30.60 14.96 0.00
N ASN A 249 -29.49 14.76 0.70
CA ASN A 249 -29.36 13.71 1.70
C ASN A 249 -29.82 14.27 3.07
N PRO A 250 -30.62 13.51 3.87
CA PRO A 250 -31.08 13.98 5.17
C PRO A 250 -29.92 14.22 6.13
N GLY A 251 -29.99 15.30 6.90
CA GLY A 251 -28.97 15.64 7.89
C GLY A 251 -27.65 16.17 7.32
N SER A 252 -27.50 16.28 6.00
CA SER A 252 -26.34 16.94 5.38
C SER A 252 -26.71 18.34 4.90
N SER A 253 -25.95 19.36 5.29
CA SER A 253 -25.98 20.67 4.64
C SER A 253 -25.13 20.63 3.37
N LYS A 254 -25.57 21.32 2.32
CA LYS A 254 -24.76 21.49 1.10
C LYS A 254 -23.59 22.42 1.44
N GLY A 255 -22.40 21.86 1.58
CA GLY A 255 -21.18 22.65 1.76
C GLY A 255 -20.86 23.51 0.53
N ASN A 256 -20.14 24.60 0.76
CA ASN A 256 -19.52 25.37 -0.32
C ASN A 256 -18.22 24.68 -0.75
N PHE A 257 -17.96 24.67 -2.05
CA PHE A 257 -16.68 24.22 -2.57
C PHE A 257 -15.59 25.23 -2.15
N GLN A 258 -14.52 24.74 -1.52
CA GLN A 258 -13.50 25.61 -0.92
C GLN A 258 -12.40 26.01 -1.90
N TYR A 259 -12.30 25.33 -3.04
CA TYR A 259 -11.21 25.50 -4.01
C TYR A 259 -11.65 26.15 -5.32
N GLY A 260 -12.84 26.78 -5.32
CA GLY A 260 -13.41 27.46 -6.47
C GLY A 260 -14.94 27.51 -6.41
N ASP A 261 -15.55 27.76 -7.57
CA ASP A 261 -16.99 27.78 -7.71
C ASP A 261 -17.55 26.40 -8.09
N SER A 262 -18.77 26.11 -7.63
CA SER A 262 -19.48 24.90 -8.04
C SER A 262 -20.21 25.16 -9.36
N GLU A 263 -19.92 24.36 -10.37
CA GLU A 263 -20.62 24.41 -11.64
C GLU A 263 -21.96 23.65 -11.54
N MET A 264 -22.95 24.07 -12.31
CA MET A 264 -24.22 23.34 -12.45
C MET A 264 -24.36 22.90 -13.91
N LEU A 265 -24.28 21.60 -14.14
CA LEU A 265 -24.33 21.02 -15.49
C LEU A 265 -25.48 20.03 -15.61
N ASP A 266 -26.01 19.91 -16.83
CA ASP A 266 -26.93 18.82 -17.20
C ASP A 266 -26.16 17.48 -17.13
N ASP A 267 -26.81 16.42 -16.66
CA ASP A 267 -26.22 15.09 -16.48
C ASP A 267 -25.60 14.55 -17.78
N SER A 268 -26.17 14.93 -18.94
CA SER A 268 -25.67 14.58 -20.27
C SER A 268 -24.33 15.22 -20.64
N SER A 269 -23.94 16.32 -19.98
CA SER A 269 -22.70 17.05 -20.27
C SER A 269 -21.52 16.58 -19.42
N ILE A 270 -21.78 16.02 -18.23
CA ILE A 270 -20.78 15.52 -17.29
C ILE A 270 -19.87 14.44 -17.88
N PRO A 271 -20.38 13.45 -18.67
CA PRO A 271 -19.54 12.41 -19.28
C PRO A 271 -18.35 12.98 -20.06
N SER A 272 -18.55 14.03 -20.86
CA SER A 272 -17.48 14.62 -21.67
C SER A 272 -16.33 15.18 -20.82
N ARG A 273 -16.64 15.74 -19.64
CA ARG A 273 -15.65 16.27 -18.70
C ARG A 273 -14.85 15.16 -18.06
N ILE A 274 -15.53 14.10 -17.60
CA ILE A 274 -14.86 12.97 -16.95
C ILE A 274 -14.08 12.15 -17.98
N GLN A 275 -14.55 12.00 -19.21
CA GLN A 275 -13.79 11.36 -20.28
C GLN A 275 -12.50 12.12 -20.60
N LYS A 276 -12.56 13.46 -20.67
CA LYS A 276 -11.37 14.31 -20.81
C LYS A 276 -10.44 14.16 -19.60
N LEU A 277 -10.98 14.11 -18.39
CA LEU A 277 -10.19 13.85 -17.19
C LEU A 277 -9.51 12.47 -17.26
N MET A 278 -10.14 11.46 -17.83
CA MET A 278 -9.56 10.12 -17.88
C MET A 278 -8.65 9.87 -19.09
N SER A 279 -8.70 10.70 -20.14
CA SER A 279 -7.82 10.52 -21.30
C SER A 279 -6.35 10.68 -20.93
N HIS A 280 -5.49 9.84 -21.51
CA HIS A 280 -4.04 10.04 -21.50
C HIS A 280 -3.66 10.82 -22.76
N ASP A 281 -2.73 11.76 -22.60
CA ASP A 281 -2.01 12.29 -23.75
C ASP A 281 -1.22 11.16 -24.42
N GLU A 282 -1.02 11.25 -25.74
CA GLU A 282 -0.29 10.21 -26.49
C GLU A 282 1.14 9.99 -25.99
N GLN A 283 1.74 11.02 -25.38
CA GLN A 283 3.07 10.97 -24.79
C GLN A 283 3.11 10.26 -23.43
N SER A 284 1.95 10.02 -22.81
CA SER A 284 1.82 9.48 -21.44
C SER A 284 1.19 8.09 -21.42
N ARG A 285 1.28 7.33 -22.53
CA ARG A 285 0.68 5.99 -22.65
C ARG A 285 1.28 4.96 -21.68
N ASP A 286 2.57 5.09 -21.37
CA ASP A 286 3.28 4.20 -20.45
C ASP A 286 3.25 4.67 -18.99
N VAL A 287 2.53 5.78 -18.73
CA VAL A 287 2.45 6.39 -17.40
C VAL A 287 1.11 6.00 -16.78
N PRO A 288 1.10 5.38 -15.58
CA PRO A 288 -0.13 4.97 -14.92
C PRO A 288 -0.91 6.19 -14.44
N LEU A 289 -2.23 6.09 -14.55
CA LEU A 289 -3.17 7.01 -13.92
C LEU A 289 -3.70 6.35 -12.65
N VAL A 290 -3.45 6.98 -11.50
CA VAL A 290 -3.96 6.52 -10.21
C VAL A 290 -5.18 7.33 -9.83
N ILE A 291 -6.29 6.64 -9.62
CA ILE A 291 -7.58 7.23 -9.30
C ILE A 291 -7.90 6.92 -7.84
N LEU A 292 -7.95 7.95 -7.00
CA LEU A 292 -8.32 7.82 -5.59
C LEU A 292 -9.83 7.95 -5.49
N VAL A 293 -10.51 6.91 -5.00
CA VAL A 293 -11.96 6.87 -4.87
C VAL A 293 -12.38 6.34 -3.51
N TYR A 294 -13.56 6.74 -3.07
CA TYR A 294 -14.27 6.07 -2.00
C TYR A 294 -15.28 5.10 -2.60
N ASN A 295 -15.37 3.89 -2.04
CA ASN A 295 -16.27 2.83 -2.50
C ASN A 295 -16.09 2.51 -3.99
N GLU A 296 -14.95 1.90 -4.34
CA GLU A 296 -14.57 1.54 -5.72
C GLU A 296 -15.69 0.88 -6.52
N LYS A 297 -16.47 -0.03 -5.91
CA LYS A 297 -17.56 -0.71 -6.63
C LYS A 297 -18.61 0.28 -7.15
N MET A 298 -18.98 1.26 -6.33
CA MET A 298 -19.88 2.34 -6.76
C MET A 298 -19.16 3.29 -7.73
N ALA A 299 -17.90 3.64 -7.48
CA ALA A 299 -17.12 4.52 -8.36
C ALA A 299 -17.01 3.95 -9.78
N ARG A 300 -16.71 2.66 -9.94
CA ARG A 300 -16.71 1.96 -11.23
C ARG A 300 -18.09 2.00 -11.90
N GLY A 301 -19.16 1.87 -11.12
CA GLY A 301 -20.53 2.05 -11.60
C GLY A 301 -20.79 3.46 -12.14
N VAL A 302 -20.29 4.49 -11.45
CA VAL A 302 -20.35 5.89 -11.90
C VAL A 302 -19.55 6.10 -13.20
N PHE A 303 -18.33 5.59 -13.28
CA PHE A 303 -17.52 5.69 -14.50
C PHE A 303 -18.17 4.95 -15.68
N ALA A 304 -18.66 3.73 -15.46
CA ALA A 304 -19.37 2.96 -16.48
C ALA A 304 -20.66 3.67 -16.93
N HIS A 305 -21.40 4.31 -16.00
CA HIS A 305 -22.57 5.11 -16.32
C HIS A 305 -22.23 6.29 -17.25
N TYR A 306 -21.05 6.88 -17.08
CA TYR A 306 -20.50 7.93 -17.95
C TYR A 306 -19.73 7.41 -19.17
N GLY A 307 -19.90 6.13 -19.51
CA GLY A 307 -19.33 5.52 -20.70
C GLY A 307 -17.82 5.28 -20.64
N ILE A 308 -17.22 5.32 -19.45
CA ILE A 308 -15.81 5.02 -19.26
C ILE A 308 -15.67 3.52 -18.98
N ASP A 309 -14.91 2.85 -19.84
CA ASP A 309 -14.58 1.44 -19.62
C ASP A 309 -13.62 1.30 -18.43
N THR A 310 -14.03 0.49 -17.46
CA THR A 310 -13.28 0.17 -16.24
C THR A 310 -12.88 -1.30 -16.16
N ALA A 311 -13.10 -2.09 -17.22
CA ALA A 311 -12.86 -3.53 -17.22
C ALA A 311 -11.39 -3.89 -16.94
N TYR A 312 -10.47 -3.06 -17.42
CA TYR A 312 -9.02 -3.23 -17.27
C TYR A 312 -8.43 -2.45 -16.10
N TRP A 313 -9.26 -1.85 -15.25
CA TRP A 313 -8.73 -1.12 -14.11
C TRP A 313 -8.40 -2.09 -12.98
N GLU A 314 -7.27 -1.86 -12.35
CA GLU A 314 -6.76 -2.71 -11.28
C GLU A 314 -7.00 -2.06 -9.91
N SER A 315 -7.27 -2.88 -8.90
CA SER A 315 -7.58 -2.40 -7.55
C SER A 315 -6.32 -2.33 -6.68
N GLY A 316 -6.13 -1.21 -6.00
CA GLY A 316 -4.99 -1.01 -5.09
C GLY A 316 -3.72 -0.56 -5.81
N ILE A 317 -2.58 -0.72 -5.14
CA ILE A 317 -1.26 -0.30 -5.66
C ILE A 317 -0.31 -1.48 -5.91
N SER A 318 -0.73 -2.71 -5.62
CA SER A 318 0.16 -3.88 -5.67
C SER A 318 0.73 -4.10 -7.07
N GLU A 319 -0.10 -3.90 -8.10
CA GLU A 319 0.29 -4.05 -9.50
C GLU A 319 1.22 -2.92 -9.96
N LEU A 320 0.95 -1.69 -9.51
CA LEU A 320 1.81 -0.53 -9.72
C LEU A 320 3.23 -0.79 -9.22
N LEU A 321 3.32 -1.41 -8.05
CA LEU A 321 4.58 -1.68 -7.35
C LEU A 321 5.22 -3.01 -7.77
N GLU A 322 4.62 -3.74 -8.72
CA GLU A 322 5.07 -5.06 -9.19
C GLU A 322 5.30 -6.07 -8.05
N LEU A 323 4.47 -6.01 -7.00
CA LEU A 323 4.65 -6.85 -5.81
C LEU A 323 4.22 -8.31 -6.02
N ASP A 324 3.32 -8.56 -6.97
CA ASP A 324 2.81 -9.89 -7.30
C ASP A 324 3.55 -10.49 -8.52
N SER A 325 4.75 -11.04 -8.27
CA SER A 325 5.51 -11.77 -9.29
C SER A 325 4.79 -13.02 -9.83
N SER A 326 3.79 -13.54 -9.10
CA SER A 326 3.04 -14.75 -9.48
C SER A 326 2.10 -14.55 -10.69
N LYS A 327 1.75 -13.30 -11.03
CA LYS A 327 0.94 -12.98 -12.22
C LYS A 327 1.78 -12.60 -13.44
N ALA A 328 3.06 -12.25 -13.25
CA ALA A 328 3.91 -11.71 -14.31
C ALA A 328 4.35 -12.76 -15.35
N SER A 329 4.22 -14.06 -15.07
CA SER A 329 4.60 -15.13 -16.00
C SER A 329 3.54 -15.46 -17.06
N ASP A 330 2.28 -15.05 -16.85
CA ASP A 330 1.15 -15.48 -17.69
C ASP A 330 0.65 -14.39 -18.65
N ILE A 331 1.21 -13.19 -18.56
CA ILE A 331 0.88 -12.07 -19.46
C ILE A 331 1.93 -12.04 -20.57
N ALA A 332 1.62 -12.67 -21.70
CA ALA A 332 2.34 -12.43 -22.95
C ALA A 332 2.38 -10.92 -23.25
N PRO A 333 3.40 -10.40 -23.96
CA PRO A 333 3.53 -8.97 -24.27
C PRO A 333 2.49 -8.55 -25.33
N ALA A 334 1.21 -8.58 -24.97
CA ALA A 334 0.20 -7.76 -25.62
C ALA A 334 0.33 -6.37 -24.98
N GLY A 335 0.55 -5.36 -25.82
CA GLY A 335 0.94 -4.00 -25.42
C GLY A 335 0.29 -3.51 -24.12
N ILE A 336 1.15 -3.03 -23.22
CA ILE A 336 0.79 -2.41 -21.94
C ILE A 336 -0.09 -1.21 -22.24
N ASN A 337 -1.40 -1.44 -22.30
CA ASN A 337 -2.39 -0.37 -22.39
C ASN A 337 -2.55 0.20 -20.99
N ALA A 338 -2.01 1.40 -20.75
CA ALA A 338 -2.28 2.31 -19.64
C ALA A 338 -3.02 1.67 -18.45
N THR A 339 -2.28 1.04 -17.54
CA THR A 339 -2.85 0.47 -16.32
C THR A 339 -3.45 1.61 -15.48
N ARG A 340 -4.78 1.69 -15.46
CA ARG A 340 -5.52 2.62 -14.61
C ARG A 340 -5.81 1.93 -13.29
N LEU A 341 -5.38 2.53 -12.19
CA LEU A 341 -5.48 1.92 -10.88
C LEU A 341 -6.51 2.67 -10.04
N THR A 342 -7.45 1.95 -9.45
CA THR A 342 -8.36 2.51 -8.45
C THR A 342 -7.84 2.23 -7.06
N TRP A 343 -7.51 3.29 -6.32
CA TRP A 343 -7.13 3.22 -4.93
C TRP A 343 -8.32 3.55 -4.04
N ASN A 344 -8.72 2.60 -3.19
CA ASN A 344 -9.68 2.86 -2.12
C ASN A 344 -8.97 3.54 -0.96
N LEU A 345 -9.32 4.79 -0.69
CA LEU A 345 -9.14 5.36 0.65
C LEU A 345 -10.26 4.78 1.52
N VAL A 346 -9.89 3.91 2.46
CA VAL A 346 -10.81 3.32 3.44
C VAL A 346 -11.16 4.35 4.51
#